data_AF-A0A0Q7DC71-F1
#
_entry.id   AF-A0A0Q7DC71-F1
#
_cell.length_a   1.000
_cell.length_b   1.000
_cell.length_c   1.000
_cell.angle_alpha   90.00
_cell.angle_beta   90.00
_cell.angle_gamma   90.00
#
_symmetry.space_group_name_H-M   'P 1'
#
loop_
_entity.id
_entity.type
_entity.pdbx_description
1 polymer ?
#
loop_
_entity_poly.entity_id
_entity_poly.type
_entity_poly.pdbx_seq_one_letter_code
_entity_poly.pdbx_strand_id
1 'polypeptide(L)'
;MWQPGRDAPLHFVHLGTHVSTRLNKDWPSMGQTVWGGRAGDSAAGISWDWIEVSEGIVAIADPMMMTTNLRLLGAEGEVLTAHEVAPHLNSLVHRLPWQAEVSRALEQAQHQPPRPPALFTSVTSRSLSAGVSGWLS
;
A
#
# COMPACT_ATOMS: atom_id res chain seq x y z
N MET A 1 14.39 -2.30 15.68
CA MET A 1 14.88 -3.68 15.46
C MET A 1 13.94 -4.62 16.20
N TRP A 2 13.81 -5.87 15.75
CA TRP A 2 12.93 -6.85 16.39
C TRP A 2 13.54 -8.26 16.32
N GLN A 3 13.60 -8.96 17.46
CA GLN A 3 14.04 -10.35 17.59
C GLN A 3 12.83 -11.29 17.76
N PRO A 4 12.48 -12.10 16.76
CA PRO A 4 11.44 -13.11 16.88
C PRO A 4 11.72 -14.07 18.05
N GLY A 5 10.72 -14.31 18.90
CA GLY A 5 10.84 -15.24 20.04
C GLY A 5 11.49 -14.66 21.30
N ARG A 6 12.12 -13.49 21.22
CA ARG A 6 12.68 -12.78 22.38
C ARG A 6 11.92 -11.49 22.69
N ASP A 7 11.63 -10.70 21.67
CA ASP A 7 10.89 -9.45 21.81
C ASP A 7 9.37 -9.70 21.85
N ALA A 8 8.64 -8.79 22.50
CA ALA A 8 7.19 -8.84 22.52
C ALA A 8 6.60 -8.92 21.10
N PRO A 9 5.46 -9.62 20.91
CA PRO A 9 4.78 -9.66 19.62
C PRO A 9 4.45 -8.24 19.14
N LEU A 10 4.79 -7.94 17.88
CA LEU A 10 4.43 -6.67 17.27
C LEU A 10 2.92 -6.57 17.13
N HIS A 11 2.35 -5.49 17.65
CA HIS A 11 0.95 -5.15 17.47
C HIS A 11 0.79 -4.24 16.25
N PHE A 12 0.24 -4.80 15.17
CA PHE A 12 -0.03 -4.09 13.93
C PHE A 12 -1.53 -3.78 13.80
N VAL A 13 -1.83 -2.55 13.40
CA VAL A 13 -3.17 -2.11 13.00
C VAL A 13 -3.21 -1.88 11.50
N HIS A 14 -4.38 -2.05 10.91
CA HIS A 14 -4.60 -1.72 9.51
C HIS A 14 -4.46 -0.22 9.29
N LEU A 15 -3.67 0.17 8.29
CA LEU A 15 -3.51 1.57 7.88
C LEU A 15 -4.24 1.88 6.58
N GLY A 16 -4.38 0.89 5.69
CA GLY A 16 -5.08 1.08 4.44
C GLY A 16 -4.96 -0.12 3.50
N THR A 17 -5.94 -0.23 2.62
CA THR A 17 -5.91 -1.17 1.49
C THR A 17 -6.26 -0.42 0.23
N HIS A 18 -5.45 -0.62 -0.79
CA HIS A 18 -5.65 -0.08 -2.12
C HIS A 18 -6.02 -1.21 -3.06
N VAL A 19 -7.08 -1.02 -3.86
CA VAL A 19 -7.46 -1.89 -4.97
C VAL A 19 -6.95 -1.26 -6.25
N SER A 20 -6.09 -1.96 -6.97
CA SER A 20 -5.55 -1.51 -8.24
C SER A 20 -6.64 -1.43 -9.31
N THR A 21 -6.54 -0.43 -10.19
CA THR A 21 -7.43 -0.32 -11.34
C THR A 21 -7.21 -1.50 -12.27
N ARG A 22 -8.26 -2.25 -12.57
CA ARG A 22 -8.21 -3.33 -13.56
C ARG A 22 -8.07 -2.75 -14.96
N LEU A 23 -6.98 -3.09 -15.65
CA LEU A 23 -6.78 -2.75 -17.05
C LEU A 23 -7.60 -3.66 -17.99
N ASN A 24 -7.91 -4.87 -17.53
CA ASN A 24 -8.78 -5.82 -18.21
C ASN A 24 -9.73 -6.43 -17.17
N LYS A 25 -11.03 -6.53 -17.49
CA LYS A 25 -12.05 -7.14 -16.63
C LYS A 25 -11.76 -8.61 -16.31
N ASP A 26 -11.05 -9.30 -17.19
CA ASP A 26 -10.69 -10.71 -17.03
C ASP A 26 -9.47 -10.90 -16.12
N TRP A 27 -8.79 -9.81 -15.73
CA TRP A 27 -7.68 -9.87 -14.78
C TRP A 27 -8.21 -9.93 -13.35
N PRO A 28 -7.56 -10.71 -12.47
CA PRO A 28 -7.93 -10.77 -11.07
C PRO A 28 -7.83 -9.38 -10.42
N SER A 29 -8.71 -9.12 -9.45
CA SER A 29 -8.53 -7.96 -8.57
C SER A 29 -7.20 -8.12 -7.84
N MET A 30 -6.45 -7.04 -7.71
CA MET A 30 -5.18 -7.05 -6.98
C MET A 30 -4.96 -5.70 -6.34
N GLY A 31 -3.98 -5.62 -5.46
CA GLY A 31 -3.64 -4.36 -4.83
C GLY A 31 -2.65 -4.53 -3.71
N GLN A 32 -2.66 -3.56 -2.81
CA GLN A 32 -1.73 -3.50 -1.68
C GLN A 32 -2.48 -3.31 -0.37
N THR A 33 -1.96 -3.88 0.70
CA THR A 33 -2.43 -3.61 2.06
C THR A 33 -1.25 -3.18 2.94
N VAL A 34 -1.48 -2.22 3.81
CA VAL A 34 -0.46 -1.58 4.64
C VAL A 34 -0.87 -1.66 6.10
N TRP A 35 0.06 -2.09 6.93
CA TRP A 35 -0.12 -2.29 8.37
C TRP A 35 0.98 -1.59 9.13
N GLY A 36 0.61 -0.95 10.24
CA GLY A 36 1.51 -0.15 11.05
C GLY A 36 1.39 -0.43 12.54
N GLY A 37 2.47 -0.20 13.27
CA GLY A 37 2.54 -0.45 14.69
C GLY A 37 3.80 0.15 15.30
N ARG A 38 4.23 -0.41 16.44
CA ARG A 38 5.46 -0.03 17.12
C ARG A 38 6.34 -1.25 17.37
N ALA A 39 7.65 -1.06 17.23
CA ALA A 39 8.69 -1.99 17.65
C ALA A 39 9.61 -1.25 18.63
N GLY A 40 9.37 -1.44 19.94
CA GLY A 40 9.96 -0.58 20.98
C GLY A 40 9.55 0.88 20.77
N ASP A 41 10.53 1.77 20.67
CA ASP A 41 10.29 3.20 20.48
C ASP A 41 10.11 3.64 19.02
N SER A 42 10.32 2.73 18.06
CA SER A 42 10.28 3.03 16.63
C SER A 42 8.95 2.64 15.99
N ALA A 43 8.55 3.39 14.95
CA ALA A 43 7.43 3.01 14.09
C ALA A 43 7.80 1.78 13.25
N ALA A 44 6.89 0.81 13.21
CA ALA A 44 7.00 -0.40 12.43
C ALA A 44 5.93 -0.40 11.34
N GLY A 45 6.30 -0.76 10.12
CA GLY A 45 5.40 -0.84 8.98
C GLY A 45 5.69 -2.09 8.16
N ILE A 46 4.63 -2.70 7.64
CA ILE A 46 4.72 -3.77 6.66
C ILE A 46 3.62 -3.59 5.60
N SER A 47 3.97 -3.85 4.36
CA SER A 47 3.03 -3.86 3.25
C SER A 47 3.34 -5.00 2.28
N TRP A 48 2.30 -5.53 1.66
CA TRP A 48 2.42 -6.59 0.66
C TRP A 48 1.31 -6.47 -0.39
N ASP A 49 1.58 -7.10 -1.53
CA ASP A 49 0.63 -7.23 -2.61
C ASP A 49 -0.32 -8.40 -2.34
N TRP A 50 -1.57 -8.23 -2.72
CA TRP A 50 -2.59 -9.28 -2.69
C TRP A 50 -3.24 -9.45 -4.06
N ILE A 51 -3.76 -10.66 -4.30
CA ILE A 51 -4.47 -11.01 -5.53
C ILE A 51 -5.72 -11.84 -5.18
N GLU A 52 -6.82 -11.56 -5.86
CA GLU A 52 -8.05 -12.35 -5.80
C GLU A 52 -7.90 -13.55 -6.75
N VAL A 53 -7.72 -14.75 -6.19
CA VAL A 53 -7.49 -15.98 -6.98
C VAL A 53 -8.80 -16.63 -7.44
N SER A 54 -9.88 -16.34 -6.74
CA SER A 54 -11.26 -16.71 -7.04
C SER A 54 -12.18 -15.69 -6.36
N GLU A 55 -13.43 -15.61 -6.77
CA GLU A 55 -14.41 -14.68 -6.19
C GLU A 55 -14.41 -14.76 -4.65
N GLY A 56 -14.05 -13.64 -4.00
CA GLY A 56 -13.96 -13.53 -2.54
C GLY A 56 -12.77 -14.24 -1.87
N ILE A 57 -11.94 -14.95 -2.63
CA ILE A 57 -10.74 -15.64 -2.14
C ILE A 57 -9.51 -14.84 -2.51
N VAL A 58 -8.89 -14.21 -1.51
CA VAL A 58 -7.67 -13.41 -1.67
C VAL A 58 -6.45 -14.11 -1.08
N ALA A 59 -5.33 -13.99 -1.78
CA ALA A 59 -4.04 -14.54 -1.40
C ALA A 59 -2.95 -13.45 -1.40
N ILE A 60 -1.85 -13.72 -0.69
CA ILE A 60 -0.61 -12.95 -0.84
C ILE A 60 -0.09 -13.21 -2.25
N ALA A 61 0.18 -12.15 -3.02
CA ALA A 61 0.60 -12.29 -4.42
C ALA A 61 2.01 -12.89 -4.55
N ASP A 62 2.92 -12.47 -3.67
CA ASP A 62 4.26 -13.01 -3.57
C ASP A 62 4.70 -13.06 -2.08
N PRO A 63 4.76 -14.26 -1.47
CA PRO A 63 5.16 -14.44 -0.07
C PRO A 63 6.61 -14.01 0.24
N MET A 64 7.45 -13.86 -0.79
CA MET A 64 8.84 -13.44 -0.64
C MET A 64 9.02 -11.93 -0.78
N MET A 65 8.02 -11.22 -1.30
CA MET A 65 8.08 -9.79 -1.59
C MET A 65 7.17 -8.99 -0.65
N MET A 66 7.64 -8.79 0.58
CA MET A 66 7.02 -7.90 1.56
C MET A 66 7.93 -6.70 1.80
N THR A 67 7.35 -5.49 1.79
CA THR A 67 8.08 -4.27 2.10
C THR A 67 7.93 -3.96 3.59
N THR A 68 9.03 -3.78 4.30
CA THR A 68 9.02 -3.40 5.71
C THR A 68 10.20 -2.51 6.05
N ASN A 69 10.01 -1.62 7.02
CA ASN A 69 11.10 -0.86 7.64
C ASN A 69 11.68 -1.57 8.88
N LEU A 70 11.21 -2.79 9.20
CA LEU A 70 11.71 -3.59 10.30
C LEU A 70 13.06 -4.21 9.94
N ARG A 71 14.01 -4.09 10.86
CA ARG A 71 15.24 -4.88 10.85
C ARG A 71 15.07 -6.04 11.83
N LEU A 72 15.03 -7.26 11.31
CA LEU A 72 14.93 -8.47 12.11
C LEU A 72 16.32 -8.95 12.50
N LEU A 73 16.42 -9.48 13.71
CA LEU A 73 17.64 -10.04 14.24
C LEU A 73 17.43 -11.51 14.61
N GLY A 74 18.43 -12.34 14.37
CA GLY A 74 18.45 -13.75 14.75
C GLY A 74 18.76 -13.95 16.24
N ALA A 75 18.97 -15.21 16.63
CA ALA A 75 19.15 -15.59 18.02
C ALA A 75 20.43 -15.01 18.63
N GLU A 76 21.48 -14.85 17.82
CA GLU A 76 22.78 -14.30 18.24
C GLU A 76 22.85 -12.78 18.04
N GLY A 77 21.73 -12.14 17.65
CA GLY A 77 21.63 -10.70 17.41
C GLY A 77 22.16 -10.23 16.05
N GLU A 78 22.50 -11.16 15.16
CA GLU A 78 22.85 -10.92 13.77
C GLU A 78 21.65 -10.42 12.96
N VAL A 79 21.89 -9.59 11.95
CA VAL A 79 20.82 -9.13 11.05
C VAL A 79 20.47 -10.26 10.08
N LEU A 80 19.20 -10.64 10.06
CA LEU A 80 18.69 -11.66 9.15
C LEU A 80 18.69 -11.17 7.69
N THR A 81 18.99 -12.08 6.76
CA THR A 81 18.86 -11.85 5.32
C THR A 81 17.39 -11.78 4.91
N ALA A 82 17.11 -11.27 3.69
CA ALA A 82 15.75 -11.21 3.18
C ALA A 82 15.05 -12.59 3.14
N HIS A 83 15.80 -13.66 2.85
CA HIS A 83 15.25 -15.02 2.80
C HIS A 83 14.87 -15.54 4.20
N GLU A 84 15.70 -15.24 5.20
CA GLU A 84 15.43 -15.62 6.60
C GLU A 84 14.32 -14.77 7.22
N VAL A 85 14.18 -13.52 6.78
CA VAL A 85 13.10 -12.61 7.20
C VAL A 85 11.74 -13.09 6.71
N ALA A 86 11.65 -13.63 5.49
CA ALA A 86 10.37 -13.92 4.84
C ALA A 86 9.44 -14.85 5.66
N PRO A 87 9.89 -16.00 6.24
CA PRO A 87 9.03 -16.83 7.08
C PRO A 87 8.46 -16.11 8.31
N HIS A 88 9.25 -15.21 8.92
CA HIS A 88 8.80 -14.42 10.07
C HIS A 88 7.72 -13.40 9.67
N LEU A 89 7.90 -12.72 8.53
CA LEU A 89 6.89 -11.79 8.03
C LEU A 89 5.61 -12.52 7.60
N ASN A 90 5.72 -13.66 6.92
CA ASN A 90 4.57 -14.50 6.57
C ASN A 90 3.78 -14.92 7.83
N SER A 91 4.47 -15.40 8.85
CA SER A 91 3.86 -15.77 10.13
C SER A 91 3.18 -14.58 10.83
N LEU A 92 3.67 -13.36 10.61
CA LEU A 92 3.03 -12.15 11.10
C LEU A 92 1.76 -11.84 10.30
N VAL A 93 1.85 -11.83 8.96
CA VAL A 93 0.73 -11.54 8.07
C VAL A 93 -0.43 -12.51 8.28
N HIS A 94 -0.15 -13.81 8.45
CA HIS A 94 -1.19 -14.82 8.70
C HIS A 94 -1.96 -14.63 10.01
N ARG A 95 -1.45 -13.84 10.96
CA ARG A 95 -2.15 -13.52 12.22
C ARG A 95 -2.96 -12.23 12.15
N LEU A 96 -2.81 -11.45 11.07
CA LEU A 96 -3.56 -10.22 10.88
C LEU A 96 -4.90 -10.51 10.20
N PRO A 97 -5.98 -9.77 10.52
CA PRO A 97 -7.28 -9.94 9.87
C PRO A 97 -7.31 -9.33 8.45
N TRP A 98 -6.22 -9.42 7.70
CA TRP A 98 -6.01 -8.67 6.48
C TRP A 98 -6.95 -9.06 5.33
N GLN A 99 -7.37 -10.32 5.27
CA GLN A 99 -8.32 -10.75 4.24
C GLN A 99 -9.66 -10.04 4.40
N ALA A 100 -10.13 -9.83 5.64
CA ALA A 100 -11.36 -9.07 5.90
C ALA A 100 -11.22 -7.59 5.48
N GLU A 101 -10.07 -6.98 5.75
CA GLU A 101 -9.76 -5.61 5.33
C GLU A 101 -9.72 -5.46 3.80
N VAL A 102 -9.17 -6.47 3.11
CA VAL A 102 -9.17 -6.52 1.63
C VAL A 102 -10.57 -6.72 1.08
N SER A 103 -11.37 -7.65 1.64
CA SER A 103 -12.76 -7.84 1.22
C SER A 103 -13.58 -6.56 1.35
N ARG A 104 -13.44 -5.84 2.46
CA ARG A 104 -14.10 -4.54 2.66
C ARG A 104 -13.68 -3.52 1.60
N ALA A 105 -12.40 -3.48 1.25
CA ALA A 105 -11.91 -2.56 0.20
C ALA A 105 -12.41 -2.94 -1.20
N LEU A 106 -12.51 -4.24 -1.50
CA LEU A 106 -13.09 -4.74 -2.75
C LEU A 106 -14.56 -4.34 -2.89
N GLU A 107 -15.36 -4.52 -1.83
CA GLU A 107 -16.75 -4.09 -1.79
C GLU A 107 -16.88 -2.57 -2.02
N GLN A 108 -16.06 -1.76 -1.36
CA GLN A 108 -16.06 -0.31 -1.55
C GLN A 108 -15.70 0.10 -2.98
N ALA A 109 -14.72 -0.56 -3.59
CA ALA A 109 -14.30 -0.29 -4.96
C ALA A 109 -15.39 -0.63 -6.00
N GLN A 110 -16.24 -1.63 -5.73
CA GLN A 110 -17.38 -1.99 -6.57
C GLN A 110 -18.52 -0.95 -6.49
N HIS A 111 -18.72 -0.35 -5.32
CA HIS A 111 -19.79 0.62 -5.09
C HIS A 111 -19.39 2.07 -5.43
N GLN A 112 -18.11 2.33 -5.70
CA GLN A 112 -17.64 3.64 -6.15
C GLN A 112 -18.10 3.87 -7.60
N PRO A 113 -18.93 4.90 -7.88
CA PRO A 113 -19.26 5.24 -9.25
C PRO A 113 -17.97 5.60 -10.02
N PRO A 114 -17.91 5.34 -11.34
CA PRO A 114 -16.74 5.67 -12.14
C PRO A 114 -16.41 7.14 -11.92
N ARG A 115 -15.15 7.41 -11.51
CA ARG A 115 -14.69 8.79 -11.34
C ARG A 115 -14.89 9.48 -12.69
N PRO A 116 -15.64 10.60 -12.76
CA PRO A 116 -15.81 11.31 -14.01
C PRO A 116 -14.43 11.65 -14.59
N PRO A 117 -14.24 11.57 -15.91
CA PRO A 117 -12.97 11.90 -16.52
C PRO A 117 -12.56 13.29 -16.05
N ALA A 118 -11.30 13.44 -15.63
CA ALA A 118 -10.78 14.73 -15.22
C ALA A 118 -11.00 15.70 -16.38
N LEU A 119 -11.89 16.67 -16.19
CA LEU A 119 -12.06 17.76 -17.14
C LEU A 119 -10.74 18.52 -17.14
N PHE A 120 -9.92 18.30 -18.16
CA PHE A 120 -8.83 19.21 -18.50
C PHE A 120 -9.47 20.56 -18.78
N THR A 121 -9.53 21.42 -17.77
CA THR A 121 -9.95 22.80 -17.95
C THR A 121 -8.85 23.47 -18.75
N SER A 122 -9.14 23.75 -20.01
CA SER A 122 -8.30 24.59 -20.83
C SER A 122 -8.22 25.97 -20.16
N VAL A 123 -7.04 26.31 -19.66
CA VAL A 123 -6.70 27.69 -19.29
C VAL A 123 -6.78 28.50 -20.58
N THR A 124 -7.89 29.19 -20.78
CA THR A 124 -8.02 30.22 -21.81
C THR A 124 -7.19 31.41 -21.35
N SER A 125 -6.02 31.58 -21.96
CA SER A 125 -5.19 32.76 -21.80
C SER A 125 -5.99 34.00 -22.22
N ARG A 126 -6.38 34.86 -21.27
CA ARG A 126 -6.83 36.21 -21.59
C ARG A 126 -5.60 37.04 -21.93
N SER A 127 -5.47 37.42 -23.19
CA SER A 127 -4.57 38.48 -23.62
C SER A 127 -4.91 39.77 -22.87
N LEU A 128 -3.98 40.25 -22.07
CA LEU A 128 -3.99 41.59 -21.51
C LEU A 128 -3.73 42.59 -22.64
N SER A 129 -4.71 43.46 -22.89
CA SER A 129 -4.57 44.66 -23.69
C SER A 129 -3.67 45.66 -22.97
N ALA A 130 -2.39 45.71 -23.34
CA ALA A 130 -1.51 46.80 -22.96
C ALA A 130 -1.73 47.96 -23.93
N GLY A 131 -2.31 49.05 -23.41
CA GLY A 131 -2.32 50.34 -24.08
C GLY A 131 -0.90 50.86 -24.26
N VAL A 132 -0.58 51.27 -25.48
CA VAL A 132 0.63 52.04 -25.79
C VAL A 132 0.17 53.45 -26.13
N SER A 133 0.52 54.40 -25.25
CA SER A 133 0.45 55.84 -25.49
C SER A 133 1.87 56.42 -25.44
N GLY A 134 2.29 57.06 -26.54
CA GLY A 134 3.39 58.04 -26.65
C GLY A 134 4.81 57.45 -26.76
N TRP A 135 5.76 57.96 -27.57
CA TRP A 135 6.01 59.34 -28.01
C TRP A 135 7.07 59.44 -29.15
N LEU A 136 7.08 60.60 -29.85
CA LEU A 136 8.15 61.30 -30.61
C LEU A 136 8.49 60.79 -32.04
N SER A 137 8.64 61.63 -33.09
CA SER A 137 8.84 63.09 -33.21
C SER A 137 8.06 63.69 -34.38
#